data_AF-A0A653DNG4-F1
#
_entry.id   AF-A0A653DNG4-F1
#
_cell.length_a   1.000
_cell.length_b   1.000
_cell.length_c   1.000
_cell.angle_alpha   90.00
_cell.angle_beta   90.00
_cell.angle_gamma   90.00
#
_symmetry.space_group_name_H-M   'P 1'
#
loop_
_entity.id
_entity.type
_entity.pdbx_description
1 polymer ?
#
loop_
_entity_poly.entity_id
_entity_poly.type
_entity_poly.pdbx_seq_one_letter_code
_entity_poly.pdbx_strand_id
1 'polypeptide(L)'
;MYIMMHLFHRSFLICEEVKHLQSRYKASYLRLLRDVFYVPPQVMSTAMICIICILGLSGDLKTSTIVFPKCMLMITAVFLIGEVLMMRSCPLEESLWIARNNGLDYGSGMAYSFFHGYLNLILPKTGTESKNLKELMQDYEDSHNVQFSIYKLFILIPTSLRCFTSLMNEYSKSIEESSSLPEKVITVAGVLNRVYKNAVYKINSGSSKIYVSAEYATPLKTFSEVFKAAGEHSGTT
;
A
#
# COMPACT_ATOMS: atom_id res chain seq x y z
N MET A 1 -0.90 -32.93 -13.78
CA MET A 1 -1.81 -32.89 -12.61
C MET A 1 -1.60 -31.64 -11.76
N TYR A 2 -0.38 -31.35 -11.29
CA TYR A 2 -0.06 -30.17 -10.45
C TYR A 2 -0.50 -28.82 -11.05
N ILE A 3 -0.12 -28.54 -12.31
CA ILE A 3 -0.50 -27.32 -13.04
C ILE A 3 -2.03 -27.18 -13.14
N MET A 4 -2.72 -28.29 -13.40
CA MET A 4 -4.17 -28.32 -13.52
C MET A 4 -4.87 -28.00 -12.20
N MET A 5 -4.34 -28.47 -11.06
CA MET A 5 -4.84 -28.10 -9.74
C MET A 5 -4.65 -26.61 -9.45
N HIS A 6 -3.53 -26.02 -9.84
CA HIS A 6 -3.28 -24.57 -9.68
C HIS A 6 -4.23 -23.72 -10.53
N LEU A 7 -4.47 -24.09 -11.79
CA LEU A 7 -5.45 -23.41 -12.63
C LEU A 7 -6.87 -23.52 -12.06
N PHE A 8 -7.22 -24.67 -11.52
CA PHE A 8 -8.50 -24.90 -10.86
C PHE A 8 -8.65 -24.06 -9.59
N HIS A 9 -7.60 -23.95 -8.76
CA HIS A 9 -7.58 -23.06 -7.61
C HIS A 9 -7.76 -21.59 -8.02
N ARG A 10 -7.05 -21.13 -9.06
CA ARG A 10 -7.18 -19.78 -9.60
C ARG A 10 -8.59 -19.50 -10.11
N SER A 11 -9.27 -20.48 -10.71
CA SER A 11 -10.67 -20.30 -11.11
C SER A 11 -11.62 -20.09 -9.92
N PHE A 12 -11.36 -20.69 -8.77
CA PHE A 12 -12.12 -20.42 -7.55
C PHE A 12 -11.85 -19.02 -6.98
N LEU A 13 -10.60 -18.55 -7.04
CA LEU A 13 -10.24 -17.19 -6.61
C LEU A 13 -10.98 -16.11 -7.41
N ILE A 14 -11.32 -16.36 -8.68
CA ILE A 14 -12.14 -15.44 -9.49
C ILE A 14 -13.49 -15.20 -8.83
N CYS A 15 -14.15 -16.23 -8.30
CA CYS A 15 -15.45 -16.09 -7.67
C CYS A 15 -15.40 -15.15 -6.45
N GLU A 16 -14.30 -15.19 -5.69
CA GLU A 16 -14.06 -14.27 -4.58
C GLU A 16 -13.76 -12.85 -5.09
N GLU A 17 -12.84 -12.70 -6.05
CA GLU A 17 -12.38 -11.40 -6.54
C GLU A 17 -13.42 -10.62 -7.35
N VAL A 18 -14.41 -11.29 -7.94
CA VAL A 18 -15.54 -10.61 -8.60
C VAL A 18 -16.29 -9.69 -7.63
N LYS A 19 -16.34 -10.04 -6.32
CA LYS A 19 -16.93 -9.16 -5.29
C LYS A 19 -16.13 -7.88 -5.08
N HIS A 20 -14.85 -7.87 -5.45
CA HIS A 20 -13.93 -6.74 -5.31
C HIS A 20 -13.65 -6.02 -6.64
N LEU A 21 -14.44 -6.29 -7.68
CA LEU A 21 -14.25 -5.72 -9.02
C LEU A 21 -14.24 -4.19 -9.03
N GLN A 22 -15.12 -3.56 -8.25
CA GLN A 22 -15.20 -2.10 -8.19
C GLN A 22 -14.06 -1.48 -7.39
N SER A 23 -13.71 -2.05 -6.23
CA SER A 23 -12.70 -1.52 -5.32
C SER A 23 -11.26 -1.74 -5.79
N ARG A 24 -10.94 -2.92 -6.34
CA ARG A 24 -9.57 -3.27 -6.77
C ARG A 24 -9.34 -3.05 -8.26
N TYR A 25 -10.30 -3.42 -9.10
CA TYR A 25 -10.13 -3.47 -10.56
C TYR A 25 -10.82 -2.33 -11.32
N LYS A 26 -11.40 -1.35 -10.63
CA LYS A 26 -12.14 -0.21 -11.21
C LYS A 26 -13.15 -0.66 -12.29
N ALA A 27 -13.96 -1.66 -11.96
CA ALA A 27 -14.99 -2.25 -12.82
C ALA A 27 -14.50 -2.94 -14.11
N SER A 28 -13.22 -3.34 -14.19
CA SER A 28 -12.64 -3.96 -15.39
C SER A 28 -12.37 -5.45 -15.21
N TYR A 29 -13.13 -6.29 -15.91
CA TYR A 29 -12.97 -7.75 -15.91
C TYR A 29 -11.66 -8.22 -16.54
N LEU A 30 -11.17 -7.53 -17.58
CA LEU A 30 -9.90 -7.85 -18.23
C LEU A 30 -8.71 -7.72 -17.29
N ARG A 31 -8.72 -6.69 -16.43
CA ARG A 31 -7.67 -6.51 -15.41
C ARG A 31 -7.72 -7.62 -14.37
N LEU A 32 -8.91 -7.99 -13.92
CA LEU A 32 -9.10 -9.13 -13.00
C LEU A 32 -8.54 -10.42 -13.60
N LEU A 33 -8.95 -10.78 -14.82
CA LEU A 33 -8.48 -12.01 -15.46
C LEU A 33 -6.97 -11.99 -15.70
N ARG A 34 -6.43 -10.85 -16.13
CA ARG A 34 -4.99 -10.68 -16.33
C ARG A 34 -4.21 -10.89 -15.04
N ASP A 35 -4.69 -10.35 -13.91
CA ASP A 35 -3.97 -10.41 -12.65
C ASP A 35 -4.11 -11.79 -11.98
N VAL A 36 -5.26 -12.47 -12.14
CA VAL A 36 -5.49 -13.86 -11.67
C VAL A 36 -4.66 -14.88 -12.47
N PHE A 37 -4.64 -14.74 -13.80
CA PHE A 37 -3.89 -15.63 -14.70
C PHE A 37 -2.54 -15.05 -15.08
N TYR A 38 -2.01 -14.10 -14.31
CA TYR A 38 -0.67 -13.58 -14.56
C TYR A 38 0.34 -14.72 -14.43
N VAL A 39 1.20 -14.83 -15.45
CA VAL A 39 2.34 -15.73 -15.47
C VAL A 39 3.57 -14.88 -15.82
N PRO A 40 4.61 -14.86 -14.96
CA PRO A 40 5.80 -14.07 -15.22
C PRO A 40 6.47 -14.47 -16.55
N PRO A 41 7.11 -13.54 -17.28
CA PRO A 41 7.74 -13.86 -18.57
C PRO A 41 8.89 -14.87 -18.44
N GLN A 42 9.62 -14.89 -17.30
CA GLN A 42 10.66 -15.89 -17.03
C GLN A 42 10.09 -17.31 -16.96
N VAL A 43 8.83 -17.43 -16.56
CA VAL A 43 8.12 -18.71 -16.41
C VAL A 43 7.65 -19.23 -17.75
N MET A 44 7.18 -18.33 -18.60
CA MET A 44 6.79 -18.65 -19.97
C MET A 44 7.99 -19.12 -20.81
N SER A 45 9.15 -18.47 -20.67
CA SER A 45 10.36 -18.82 -21.43
C SER A 45 10.92 -20.18 -21.02
N THR A 46 11.02 -20.46 -19.73
CA THR A 46 11.48 -21.75 -19.20
C THR A 46 10.52 -22.89 -19.55
N ALA A 47 9.20 -22.67 -19.45
CA ALA A 47 8.21 -23.66 -19.89
C ALA A 47 8.33 -23.98 -21.39
N MET A 48 8.55 -22.98 -22.24
CA MET A 48 8.76 -23.19 -23.68
C MET A 48 10.01 -24.03 -23.96
N ILE A 49 11.14 -23.72 -23.32
CA ILE A 49 12.39 -24.48 -23.45
C ILE A 49 12.18 -25.94 -23.04
N CYS A 50 11.46 -26.17 -21.94
CA CYS A 50 11.18 -27.52 -21.45
C CYS A 50 10.30 -28.32 -22.43
N ILE A 51 9.27 -27.68 -23.01
CA ILE A 51 8.43 -28.31 -24.05
C ILE A 51 9.29 -28.68 -25.26
N ILE A 52 10.19 -27.80 -25.69
CA ILE A 52 11.11 -28.07 -26.81
C ILE A 52 12.05 -29.24 -26.48
N CYS A 53 12.60 -29.30 -25.26
CA CYS A 53 13.44 -30.42 -24.81
C CYS A 53 12.67 -31.75 -24.78
N ILE A 54 11.42 -31.74 -24.29
CA ILE A 54 10.57 -32.94 -24.25
C ILE A 54 10.23 -33.40 -25.68
N LEU A 55 9.88 -32.47 -26.58
CA LEU A 55 9.62 -32.78 -27.99
C LEU A 55 10.87 -33.33 -28.70
N GLY A 56 12.05 -32.76 -28.43
CA GLY A 56 13.33 -33.27 -28.94
C GLY A 56 13.65 -34.68 -28.44
N LEU A 57 13.42 -34.95 -27.15
CA LEU A 57 13.59 -36.27 -26.54
C LEU A 57 12.59 -37.32 -27.06
N SER A 58 11.41 -36.88 -27.51
CA SER A 58 10.41 -37.76 -28.13
C SER A 58 10.72 -38.12 -29.58
N GLY A 59 11.64 -37.41 -30.25
CA GLY A 59 12.12 -37.76 -31.59
C GLY A 59 12.94 -39.06 -31.67
N ASP A 60 13.52 -39.49 -30.55
CA ASP A 60 14.42 -40.67 -30.46
C ASP A 60 13.73 -41.98 -30.00
N LEU A 61 12.40 -42.05 -30.12
CA LEU A 61 11.52 -43.11 -29.62
C LEU A 61 11.60 -44.47 -30.38
N LYS A 62 12.80 -44.92 -30.78
CA LYS A 62 13.00 -46.27 -31.36
C LYS A 62 13.53 -47.33 -30.38
N THR A 63 13.80 -47.00 -29.11
CA THR A 63 14.34 -47.95 -28.12
C THR A 63 13.38 -48.21 -26.96
N SER A 64 12.79 -49.41 -26.95
CA SER A 64 11.61 -49.80 -26.16
C SER A 64 11.86 -50.15 -24.68
N THR A 65 13.09 -50.03 -24.14
CA THR A 65 13.43 -50.55 -22.80
C THR A 65 13.67 -49.49 -21.72
N ILE A 66 13.63 -48.19 -22.05
CA ILE A 66 13.94 -47.09 -21.11
C ILE A 66 12.73 -46.17 -20.87
N VAL A 67 11.50 -46.71 -20.86
CA VAL A 67 10.29 -45.89 -20.73
C VAL A 67 10.05 -45.46 -19.27
N PHE A 68 10.20 -46.37 -18.31
CA PHE A 68 9.87 -46.11 -16.90
C PHE A 68 10.79 -45.09 -16.20
N PRO A 69 12.14 -45.14 -16.35
CA PRO A 69 13.03 -44.15 -15.76
C PRO A 69 12.86 -42.75 -16.39
N LYS A 70 12.58 -42.70 -17.70
CA LYS A 70 12.31 -41.44 -18.42
C LYS A 70 11.02 -40.78 -17.92
N CYS A 71 9.95 -41.56 -17.70
CA CYS A 71 8.70 -41.02 -17.15
C CYS A 71 8.88 -40.47 -15.72
N MET A 72 9.63 -41.18 -14.85
CA MET A 72 9.92 -40.69 -13.50
C MET A 72 10.76 -39.42 -13.52
N LEU A 73 11.80 -39.37 -14.35
CA LEU A 73 12.64 -38.19 -14.53
C LEU A 73 11.85 -37.00 -15.09
N MET A 74 10.89 -37.26 -15.99
CA MET A 74 10.00 -36.26 -16.55
C MET A 74 9.03 -35.70 -15.51
N ILE A 75 8.47 -36.54 -14.64
CA ILE A 75 7.58 -36.10 -13.55
C ILE A 75 8.36 -35.25 -12.54
N THR A 76 9.57 -35.66 -12.15
CA THR A 76 10.42 -34.87 -11.26
C THR A 76 10.87 -33.56 -11.90
N ALA A 77 11.17 -33.56 -13.21
CA ALA A 77 11.49 -32.35 -13.95
C ALA A 77 10.28 -31.40 -13.98
N VAL A 78 9.07 -31.88 -14.28
CA VAL A 78 7.84 -31.06 -14.27
C VAL A 78 7.53 -30.51 -12.88
N PHE A 79 7.79 -31.28 -11.81
CA PHE A 79 7.62 -30.82 -10.44
C PHE A 79 8.64 -29.73 -10.06
N LEU A 80 9.92 -29.96 -10.33
CA LEU A 80 10.98 -28.98 -10.08
C LEU A 80 10.80 -27.73 -10.93
N ILE A 81 10.34 -27.87 -12.18
CA ILE A 81 9.89 -26.77 -13.02
C ILE A 81 8.75 -26.04 -12.31
N GLY A 82 7.68 -26.72 -11.87
CA GLY A 82 6.58 -26.09 -11.14
C GLY A 82 6.99 -25.23 -9.93
N GLU A 83 8.01 -25.66 -9.17
CA GLU A 83 8.58 -24.90 -8.04
C GLU A 83 9.53 -23.77 -8.49
N VAL A 84 10.41 -24.01 -9.46
CA VAL A 84 11.30 -22.98 -10.06
C VAL A 84 10.49 -21.91 -10.81
N LEU A 85 9.33 -22.28 -11.34
CA LEU A 85 8.42 -21.42 -12.07
C LEU A 85 7.63 -20.46 -11.19
N MET A 86 7.80 -20.46 -9.85
CA MET A 86 7.09 -19.53 -8.95
C MET A 86 5.59 -19.40 -9.28
N MET A 87 4.95 -20.49 -9.71
CA MET A 87 3.54 -20.44 -10.16
C MET A 87 2.55 -20.15 -9.02
N ARG A 88 3.06 -20.09 -7.78
CA ARG A 88 2.35 -19.66 -6.57
C ARG A 88 2.37 -18.14 -6.39
N SER A 89 3.16 -17.40 -7.17
CA SER A 89 3.33 -15.95 -7.01
C SER A 89 2.55 -15.25 -8.11
N CYS A 90 1.24 -15.07 -7.93
CA CYS A 90 0.49 -14.08 -8.71
C CYS A 90 0.30 -12.80 -7.87
N PRO A 91 0.17 -11.63 -8.51
CA PRO A 91 0.01 -10.36 -7.78
C PRO A 91 -1.16 -10.39 -6.79
N LEU A 92 -2.21 -11.14 -7.13
CA LEU A 92 -3.35 -11.36 -6.25
C LEU A 92 -2.96 -12.17 -5.01
N GLU A 93 -2.30 -13.32 -5.17
CA GLU A 93 -1.89 -14.18 -4.06
C GLU A 93 -0.89 -13.47 -3.14
N GLU A 94 0.03 -12.69 -3.70
CA GLU A 94 0.92 -11.82 -2.93
C GLU A 94 0.14 -10.74 -2.16
N SER A 95 -0.83 -10.07 -2.80
CA SER A 95 -1.66 -9.07 -2.12
C SER A 95 -2.49 -9.67 -0.97
N LEU A 96 -3.01 -10.89 -1.16
CA LEU A 96 -3.75 -11.63 -0.14
C LEU A 96 -2.82 -12.11 0.97
N TRP A 97 -1.61 -12.54 0.64
CA TRP A 97 -0.58 -12.90 1.62
C TRP A 97 -0.21 -11.69 2.49
N ILE A 98 0.06 -10.53 1.87
CA ILE A 98 0.32 -9.26 2.56
C ILE A 98 -0.84 -8.94 3.50
N ALA A 99 -2.09 -9.01 3.00
CA ALA A 99 -3.29 -8.72 3.80
C ALA A 99 -3.50 -9.70 4.97
N ARG A 100 -3.10 -10.96 4.81
CA ARG A 100 -3.17 -11.99 5.87
C ARG A 100 -2.05 -11.86 6.90
N ASN A 101 -0.98 -11.12 6.63
CA ASN A 101 0.22 -11.10 7.47
C ASN A 101 0.09 -10.24 8.75
N ASN A 102 -1.13 -10.11 9.30
CA ASN A 102 -1.47 -9.55 10.62
C ASN A 102 -0.76 -8.23 10.98
N GLY A 103 -0.58 -7.34 10.02
CA GLY A 103 -0.02 -6.01 10.26
C GLY A 103 1.51 -5.92 10.27
N LEU A 104 2.20 -6.98 9.86
CA LEU A 104 3.65 -6.96 9.57
C LEU A 104 3.95 -6.45 8.16
N ASP A 105 2.95 -6.03 7.39
CA ASP A 105 3.16 -5.36 6.12
C ASP A 105 3.63 -3.91 6.33
N TYR A 106 4.29 -3.38 5.30
CA TYR A 106 4.86 -2.04 5.32
C TYR A 106 3.80 -0.95 5.60
N GLY A 107 2.59 -1.12 5.08
CA GLY A 107 1.48 -0.18 5.27
C GLY A 107 0.97 -0.16 6.70
N SER A 108 0.73 -1.32 7.28
CA SER A 108 0.32 -1.45 8.68
C SER A 108 1.38 -0.92 9.64
N GLY A 109 2.66 -1.23 9.41
CA GLY A 109 3.76 -0.68 10.20
C GLY A 109 3.78 0.86 10.20
N MET A 110 3.59 1.47 9.03
CA MET A 110 3.48 2.94 8.91
C MET A 110 2.25 3.50 9.65
N ALA A 111 1.11 2.82 9.55
CA ALA A 111 -0.12 3.25 10.24
C ALA A 111 0.03 3.19 11.77
N TYR A 112 0.58 2.09 12.31
CA TYR A 112 0.86 1.96 13.75
C TYR A 112 1.87 2.99 14.23
N SER A 113 2.94 3.22 13.47
CA SER A 113 3.96 4.23 13.79
C SER A 113 3.36 5.64 13.86
N PHE A 114 2.51 6.01 12.89
CA PHE A 114 1.84 7.31 12.88
C PHE A 114 0.81 7.44 14.00
N PHE A 115 0.07 6.38 14.30
CA PHE A 115 -0.91 6.39 15.38
C PHE A 115 -0.23 6.51 16.75
N HIS A 116 0.65 5.57 17.11
CA HIS A 116 1.29 5.55 18.44
C HIS A 116 2.34 6.65 18.62
N GLY A 117 3.08 6.99 17.56
CA GLY A 117 4.15 7.97 17.61
C GLY A 117 3.69 9.42 17.47
N TYR A 118 2.44 9.66 17.09
CA TYR A 118 1.94 11.02 16.88
C TYR A 118 0.46 11.20 17.28
N LEU A 119 -0.49 10.52 16.62
CA LEU A 119 -1.92 10.80 16.84
C LEU A 119 -2.37 10.55 18.28
N ASN A 120 -1.88 9.48 18.90
CA ASN A 120 -2.18 9.15 20.30
C ASN A 120 -1.58 10.16 21.30
N LEU A 121 -0.62 10.97 20.87
CA LEU A 121 -0.02 12.03 21.68
C LEU A 121 -0.78 13.36 21.53
N ILE A 122 -1.25 13.67 20.32
CA ILE A 122 -1.86 14.98 20.02
C ILE A 122 -3.38 15.02 20.22
N LEU A 123 -4.11 13.93 19.91
CA LEU A 123 -5.57 13.92 19.86
C LEU A 123 -6.26 13.80 21.23
N PRO A 124 -5.90 12.85 22.11
CA PRO A 124 -6.76 12.53 23.24
C PRO A 124 -6.70 13.55 24.38
N LYS A 125 -7.79 13.57 25.16
CA LYS A 125 -7.87 14.11 26.52
C LYS A 125 -7.35 13.04 27.48
N THR A 126 -6.12 12.57 27.29
CA THR A 126 -5.42 11.79 28.32
C THR A 126 -5.30 12.69 29.53
N GLY A 127 -5.63 12.22 30.73
CA GLY A 127 -5.65 13.00 31.99
C GLY A 127 -4.30 13.60 32.45
N THR A 128 -3.38 13.81 31.51
CA THR A 128 -2.20 14.67 31.58
C THR A 128 -2.60 16.14 31.63
N GLU A 129 -1.76 16.99 32.25
CA GLU A 129 -1.97 18.45 32.32
C GLU A 129 -1.96 19.17 30.95
N SER A 130 -1.50 18.50 29.89
CA SER A 130 -1.43 19.10 28.55
C SER A 130 -2.80 19.18 27.87
N LYS A 131 -3.09 20.34 27.27
CA LYS A 131 -4.33 20.57 26.51
C LYS A 131 -4.52 19.55 25.37
N ASN A 132 -5.76 19.14 25.15
CA ASN A 132 -6.13 18.30 24.01
C ASN A 132 -6.34 19.14 22.74
N LEU A 133 -6.46 18.49 21.57
CA LEU A 133 -6.63 19.20 20.29
C LEU A 133 -7.81 20.18 20.31
N LYS A 134 -8.96 19.80 20.89
CA LYS A 134 -10.13 20.67 20.94
C LYS A 134 -9.84 21.93 21.76
N GLU A 135 -9.21 21.79 22.91
CA GLU A 135 -8.82 22.92 23.77
C GLU A 135 -7.82 23.85 23.05
N LEU A 136 -6.86 23.29 22.29
CA LEU A 136 -5.94 24.09 21.47
C LEU A 136 -6.65 24.85 20.35
N MET A 137 -7.68 24.25 19.75
CA MET A 137 -8.52 24.91 18.75
C MET A 137 -9.35 26.04 19.37
N GLN A 138 -9.88 25.85 20.58
CA GLN A 138 -10.63 26.90 21.30
C GLN A 138 -9.73 28.07 21.69
N ASP A 139 -8.52 27.81 22.18
CA ASP A 139 -7.53 28.86 22.44
C ASP A 139 -7.20 29.68 21.17
N TYR A 140 -7.17 29.00 20.02
CA TYR A 140 -6.98 29.65 18.73
C TYR A 140 -8.17 30.53 18.34
N GLU A 141 -9.41 30.08 18.58
CA GLU A 141 -10.63 30.88 18.38
C GLU A 141 -10.59 32.16 19.21
N ASP A 142 -10.28 32.04 20.50
CA ASP A 142 -10.23 33.16 21.45
C ASP A 142 -9.16 34.19 21.06
N SER A 143 -7.98 33.72 20.63
CA SER A 143 -6.86 34.60 20.27
C SER A 143 -7.00 35.28 18.90
N HIS A 144 -7.69 34.64 17.95
CA HIS A 144 -7.83 35.15 16.58
C HIS A 144 -9.22 35.72 16.28
N ASN A 145 -10.16 35.63 17.23
CA ASN A 145 -11.57 36.01 17.08
C ASN A 145 -12.22 35.34 15.85
N VAL A 146 -12.03 34.01 15.74
CA VAL A 146 -12.58 33.17 14.67
C VAL A 146 -13.34 31.98 15.26
N GLN A 147 -14.06 31.24 14.43
CA GLN A 147 -14.76 30.03 14.85
C GLN A 147 -14.48 28.87 13.88
N PHE A 148 -14.11 27.71 14.42
CA PHE A 148 -14.06 26.45 13.70
C PHE A 148 -15.45 25.85 13.60
N SER A 149 -15.81 25.38 12.41
CA SER A 149 -17.08 24.65 12.25
C SER A 149 -17.02 23.26 12.89
N ILE A 150 -15.83 22.66 12.95
CA ILE A 150 -15.62 21.29 13.45
C ILE A 150 -14.28 21.21 14.19
N TYR A 151 -14.30 20.72 15.43
CA TYR A 151 -13.10 20.48 16.24
C TYR A 151 -12.46 19.10 15.92
N LYS A 152 -11.91 18.96 14.72
CA LYS A 152 -11.24 17.73 14.25
C LYS A 152 -9.98 18.07 13.46
N LEU A 153 -9.00 17.17 13.51
CA LEU A 153 -7.85 17.15 12.62
C LEU A 153 -8.21 16.38 11.34
N PHE A 154 -8.09 17.02 10.19
CA PHE A 154 -8.28 16.39 8.89
C PHE A 154 -6.96 15.88 8.33
N ILE A 155 -6.82 14.56 8.22
CA ILE A 155 -5.62 13.91 7.69
C ILE A 155 -5.86 13.54 6.22
N LEU A 156 -5.08 14.12 5.32
CA LEU A 156 -5.17 13.85 3.89
C LEU A 156 -4.33 12.64 3.51
N ILE A 157 -4.96 11.67 2.82
CA ILE A 157 -4.34 10.43 2.35
C ILE A 157 -4.49 10.36 0.82
N PRO A 158 -3.63 11.07 0.05
CA PRO A 158 -3.69 11.03 -1.40
C PRO A 158 -3.29 9.66 -1.95
N THR A 159 -4.13 9.07 -2.80
CA THR A 159 -3.82 7.79 -3.48
C THR A 159 -2.64 7.88 -4.43
N SER A 160 -2.25 9.09 -4.85
CA SER A 160 -1.07 9.36 -5.69
C SER A 160 0.25 9.38 -4.90
N LEU A 161 0.20 9.28 -3.57
CA LEU A 161 1.33 9.44 -2.64
C LEU A 161 2.00 10.82 -2.68
N ARG A 162 1.46 11.77 -3.45
CA ARG A 162 2.01 13.11 -3.59
C ARG A 162 1.55 13.99 -2.43
N CYS A 163 2.46 14.24 -1.49
CA CYS A 163 2.27 15.17 -0.38
C CYS A 163 3.04 16.46 -0.67
N PHE A 164 2.34 17.59 -0.67
CA PHE A 164 2.96 18.91 -0.84
C PHE A 164 3.45 19.45 0.51
N THR A 165 4.39 20.40 0.49
CA THR A 165 4.86 21.09 1.70
C THR A 165 3.75 21.90 2.38
N SER A 166 2.82 22.44 1.58
CA SER A 166 1.64 23.14 2.05
C SER A 166 0.36 22.63 1.37
N LEU A 167 -0.76 22.70 2.09
CA LEU A 167 -2.09 22.54 1.50
C LEU A 167 -2.49 23.71 0.61
N MET A 168 -1.87 24.89 0.74
CA MET A 168 -1.98 25.97 -0.24
C MET A 168 -1.01 25.70 -1.39
N ASN A 169 -1.54 25.22 -2.51
CA ASN A 169 -0.77 24.91 -3.71
C ASN A 169 -1.60 25.18 -4.98
N GLU A 170 -0.99 24.96 -6.13
CA GLU A 170 -1.59 25.24 -7.45
C GLU A 170 -2.92 24.51 -7.69
N TYR A 171 -3.15 23.38 -7.02
CA TYR A 171 -4.35 22.55 -7.16
C TYR A 171 -5.46 22.92 -6.15
N SER A 172 -5.18 23.79 -5.18
CA SER A 172 -6.06 24.10 -4.05
C SER A 172 -6.20 25.61 -3.83
N LYS A 173 -6.56 26.33 -4.89
CA LYS A 173 -6.72 27.81 -4.88
C LYS A 173 -7.74 28.34 -3.87
N SER A 174 -8.67 27.50 -3.40
CA SER A 174 -9.65 27.86 -2.39
C SER A 174 -9.12 27.74 -0.94
N ILE A 175 -7.90 27.25 -0.75
CA ILE A 175 -7.28 27.05 0.56
C ILE A 175 -6.24 28.15 0.80
N GLU A 176 -6.37 28.87 1.90
CA GLU A 176 -5.39 29.84 2.38
C GLU A 176 -4.74 29.35 3.68
N GLU A 177 -3.45 29.62 3.84
CA GLU A 177 -2.76 29.36 5.10
C GLU A 177 -3.19 30.32 6.21
N SER A 178 -3.16 29.82 7.43
CA SER A 178 -3.27 30.61 8.65
C SER A 178 -2.13 30.27 9.61
N SER A 179 -2.11 30.87 10.79
CA SER A 179 -1.21 30.51 11.88
C SER A 179 -1.46 29.08 12.38
N SER A 180 -0.47 28.50 13.06
CA SER A 180 -0.62 27.20 13.71
C SER A 180 -1.47 27.33 14.98
N LEU A 181 -2.08 26.21 15.40
CA LEU A 181 -2.61 26.06 16.75
C LEU A 181 -1.49 26.26 17.79
N PRO A 182 -1.84 26.63 19.03
CA PRO A 182 -0.87 26.69 20.11
C PRO A 182 -0.09 25.39 20.27
N GLU A 183 1.17 25.51 20.67
CA GLU A 183 2.11 24.40 20.70
C GLU A 183 1.75 23.39 21.79
N LYS A 184 1.83 22.10 21.45
CA LYS A 184 1.78 21.02 22.44
C LYS A 184 3.18 20.51 22.70
N VAL A 185 3.64 20.61 23.94
CA VAL A 185 4.99 20.21 24.34
C VAL A 185 4.93 18.92 25.16
N ILE A 186 5.65 17.89 24.74
CA ILE A 186 5.67 16.58 25.41
C ILE A 186 7.09 16.02 25.39
N THR A 187 7.56 15.50 26.52
CA THR A 187 8.81 14.73 26.57
C THR A 187 8.53 13.27 26.23
N VAL A 188 9.15 12.75 25.15
CA VAL A 188 8.93 11.38 24.67
C VAL A 188 10.25 10.79 24.17
N ALA A 189 10.49 9.52 24.48
CA ALA A 189 11.65 8.75 23.99
C ALA A 189 13.01 9.45 24.23
N GLY A 190 13.18 10.09 25.40
CA GLY A 190 14.40 10.82 25.75
C GLY A 190 14.53 12.21 25.11
N VAL A 191 13.60 12.61 24.23
CA VAL A 191 13.55 13.96 23.67
C VAL A 191 12.81 14.87 24.63
N LEU A 192 13.55 15.73 25.33
CA LEU A 192 12.99 16.73 26.24
C LEU A 192 12.23 17.80 25.45
N ASN A 193 11.06 18.19 25.95
CA ASN A 193 10.27 19.31 25.43
C ASN A 193 10.01 19.24 23.91
N ARG A 194 9.65 18.07 23.38
CA ARG A 194 9.34 17.94 21.96
C ARG A 194 8.06 18.72 21.63
N VAL A 195 8.15 19.59 20.65
CA VAL A 195 7.07 20.48 20.21
C VAL A 195 6.28 19.85 19.08
N TYR A 196 4.96 19.77 19.23
CA TYR A 196 4.01 19.39 18.20
C TYR A 196 3.17 20.62 17.81
N LYS A 197 3.06 20.86 16.50
CA LYS A 197 2.29 21.97 15.92
C LYS A 197 1.33 21.43 14.89
N ASN A 198 0.10 21.93 14.90
CA ASN A 198 -0.89 21.65 13.89
C ASN A 198 -1.23 22.94 13.15
N ALA A 199 -1.18 22.92 11.83
CA ALA A 199 -1.52 24.07 11.02
C ALA A 199 -3.05 24.29 10.98
N VAL A 200 -3.44 25.56 10.85
CA VAL A 200 -4.83 25.95 10.57
C VAL A 200 -4.89 26.48 9.14
N TYR A 201 -5.91 26.06 8.41
CA TYR A 201 -6.19 26.50 7.05
C TYR A 201 -7.58 27.14 6.98
N LYS A 202 -7.71 28.11 6.08
CA LYS A 202 -8.99 28.75 5.75
C LYS A 202 -9.43 28.24 4.39
N ILE A 203 -10.65 27.72 4.32
CA ILE A 203 -11.27 27.29 3.07
C ILE A 203 -12.29 28.36 2.66
N ASN A 204 -12.07 28.95 1.49
CA ASN A 204 -12.97 29.93 0.90
C ASN A 204 -14.20 29.21 0.32
N SER A 205 -15.36 29.38 0.96
CA SER A 205 -16.65 28.84 0.53
C SER A 205 -17.58 29.98 0.11
N GLY A 206 -17.24 30.63 -1.01
CA GLY A 206 -17.98 31.78 -1.53
C GLY A 206 -17.86 33.00 -0.61
N SER A 207 -18.95 33.36 0.08
CA SER A 207 -19.01 34.53 0.96
C SER A 207 -18.49 34.29 2.39
N SER A 208 -18.15 33.06 2.75
CA SER A 208 -17.69 32.69 4.09
C SER A 208 -16.35 31.94 4.07
N LYS A 209 -15.58 32.10 5.15
CA LYS A 209 -14.32 31.37 5.37
C LYS A 209 -14.53 30.31 6.44
N ILE A 210 -14.17 29.07 6.13
CA ILE A 210 -14.24 27.94 7.06
C ILE A 210 -12.84 27.64 7.56
N TYR A 211 -12.67 27.62 8.88
CA TYR A 211 -11.38 27.28 9.51
C TYR A 211 -11.33 25.79 9.80
N VAL A 212 -10.21 25.15 9.46
CA VAL A 212 -9.96 23.73 9.69
C VAL A 212 -8.51 23.51 10.13
N SER A 213 -8.27 22.51 10.97
CA SER A 213 -6.91 21.99 11.16
C SER A 213 -6.73 20.77 10.27
N ALA A 214 -5.70 20.79 9.43
CA ALA A 214 -5.49 19.75 8.43
C ALA A 214 -4.01 19.51 8.16
N GLU A 215 -3.66 18.30 7.71
CA GLU A 215 -2.29 17.92 7.38
C GLU A 215 -2.27 16.70 6.45
N TYR A 216 -1.16 16.47 5.74
CA TYR A 216 -0.95 15.18 5.07
C TYR A 216 -0.54 14.11 6.07
N ALA A 217 -0.93 12.86 5.81
CA ALA A 217 -0.35 11.72 6.52
C ALA A 217 1.15 11.63 6.20
N THR A 218 1.98 12.01 7.16
CA THR A 218 3.44 12.08 6.98
C THR A 218 4.09 10.77 6.52
N PRO A 219 3.62 9.56 6.91
CA PRO A 219 4.21 8.31 6.39
C PRO A 219 4.10 8.16 4.88
N LEU A 220 3.10 8.77 4.22
CA LEU A 220 2.96 8.70 2.76
C LEU A 220 4.12 9.40 2.03
N LYS A 221 4.66 10.47 2.62
CA LYS A 221 5.84 11.12 2.07
C LYS A 221 7.04 10.18 2.13
N THR A 222 7.29 9.56 3.28
CA THR A 222 8.35 8.55 3.46
C THR A 222 8.15 7.39 2.49
N PHE A 223 6.92 6.90 2.32
CA PHE A 223 6.63 5.83 1.37
C PHE A 223 6.94 6.23 -0.08
N SER A 224 6.59 7.46 -0.48
CA SER A 224 6.91 8.00 -1.81
C SER A 224 8.41 8.07 -2.06
N GLU A 225 9.18 8.51 -1.06
CA GLU A 225 10.64 8.61 -1.13
C GLU A 225 11.31 7.24 -1.24
N VAL A 226 10.90 6.28 -0.40
CA VAL A 226 11.39 4.90 -0.45
C VAL A 226 11.08 4.25 -1.81
N PHE A 227 9.87 4.45 -2.33
CA PHE A 227 9.49 3.92 -3.64
C PHE A 227 10.36 4.47 -4.77
N LYS A 228 10.68 5.78 -4.74
CA LYS A 228 11.57 6.40 -5.73
C LYS A 228 13.01 5.88 -5.61
N ALA A 229 13.55 5.81 -4.40
CA ALA A 229 14.91 5.31 -4.16
C ALA A 229 15.07 3.84 -4.59
N ALA A 230 14.06 3.00 -4.34
CA ALA A 230 14.05 1.62 -4.81
C ALA A 230 14.05 1.52 -6.35
N GLY A 231 13.35 2.42 -7.04
CA GLY A 231 13.37 2.50 -8.50
C GLY A 231 14.74 2.87 -9.07
N GLU A 232 15.47 3.79 -8.44
CA GLU A 232 16.81 4.22 -8.87
C GLU A 232 17.87 3.10 -8.75
N HIS A 233 17.78 2.27 -7.71
CA HIS A 233 18.69 1.14 -7.53
C HIS A 233 18.40 -0.06 -8.46
N SER A 234 17.21 -0.13 -9.08
CA SER A 234 16.87 -1.18 -10.04
C SER A 234 17.35 -0.90 -11.48
N GLY A 235 17.78 0.33 -11.78
CA GLY A 235 18.29 0.74 -13.09
C GLY A 235 19.81 0.70 -13.25
N THR A 236 20.54 0.21 -12.24
CA THR A 236 22.02 0.19 -12.20
C THR A 236 22.61 -1.22 -12.12
N THR A 237 21.82 -2.26 -12.36
CA THR A 237 22.28 -3.65 -12.50
C THR A 237 21.86 -4.25 -13.83
#